data_AF-A0A6P3H768-F1
#
_entry.id   AF-A0A6P3H768-F1
#
_cell.length_a   1.000
_cell.length_b   1.000
_cell.length_c   1.000
_cell.angle_alpha   90.00
_cell.angle_beta   90.00
_cell.angle_gamma   90.00
#
_symmetry.space_group_name_H-M   'P 1'
#
loop_
_entity.id
_entity.type
_entity.pdbx_description
1 polymer ?
#
loop_
_entity_poly.entity_id
_entity_poly.type
_entity_poly.pdbx_seq_one_letter_code
_entity_poly.pdbx_strand_id
1 'polypeptide(L)'
;GHFLAGWRGRQDPGGTDRPWFSNGTSPSPASKNVPDQPANPFHMSGDVDFFLLREQERNKSLLDREQKKQLRVHEKMTYSSKVSAKHTSLRRELQLEDETEDQEERDEQLRSFHEQVAWKLAMTREKKLEPNNINSYVDQNRQMFLIQYALDMKRSEIQRLESLAAQEEAELERAEKFLEKDAALFDEFLRENDRSSVQALRMTRDQGQAELQRYVAAPSWRSLSLGRGWAGGQPPLLPPEGQSSRRPAKLLQMMRLHQALPSTASQQQGTLPSMPSGVESKRSSSTLPVQDDLDSDDEEEPELYFTDPQQLLDVFTKLEEQNLSLVQNTQEMEEALEELSFTLKNTQTRMDREVNQLKQWITTLMMSIAKEEETAAELELKARVFHFGEFKGDQEDKLLESLNCKVLDVYRHCVGGQQESSLGTVQMLATIEHQLDELLENLERVPPARIEQAEKAKEKERRLRLREEKAKLQKQLQEERLLRAQARAQAEIKKKRGRRLVCRSRPPALKTKEQSKHELMDKDREEHLFFFT
;
A
#
# COMPACT_ATOMS: atom_id res chain seq x y z
N GLY A 1 -23.42 -34.30 -65.11
CA GLY A 1 -23.95 -33.71 -66.35
C GLY A 1 -22.82 -32.98 -67.05
N HIS A 2 -22.55 -33.34 -68.30
CA HIS A 2 -21.54 -32.72 -69.15
C HIS A 2 -21.76 -31.20 -69.30
N PHE A 3 -20.68 -30.41 -69.30
CA PHE A 3 -20.40 -29.50 -70.41
C PHE A 3 -18.89 -29.22 -70.50
N LEU A 4 -18.37 -29.49 -71.69
CA LEU A 4 -17.04 -29.17 -72.19
C LEU A 4 -16.98 -27.70 -72.63
N ALA A 5 -15.83 -27.04 -72.44
CA ALA A 5 -15.21 -26.22 -73.49
C ALA A 5 -13.82 -25.79 -73.03
N GLY A 6 -12.81 -26.16 -73.82
CA GLY A 6 -11.45 -25.65 -73.68
C GLY A 6 -11.16 -24.46 -74.60
N TRP A 7 -9.88 -24.12 -74.58
CA TRP A 7 -9.07 -23.44 -75.62
C TRP A 7 -8.68 -21.97 -75.40
N ARG A 8 -7.40 -21.85 -75.04
CA ARG A 8 -6.30 -21.16 -75.76
C ARG A 8 -6.15 -19.64 -75.54
N GLY A 9 -4.93 -19.28 -75.14
CA GLY A 9 -4.49 -17.91 -74.93
C GLY A 9 -4.03 -17.15 -76.18
N ARG A 10 -3.69 -15.88 -75.92
CA ARG A 10 -2.79 -14.96 -76.65
C ARG A 10 -2.54 -13.79 -75.68
N GLN A 11 -1.28 -13.53 -75.32
CA GLN A 11 -0.38 -12.52 -75.92
C GLN A 11 -0.80 -11.08 -75.63
N ASP A 12 -0.13 -10.49 -74.63
CA ASP A 12 0.11 -9.05 -74.50
C ASP A 12 1.16 -8.58 -75.53
N PRO A 13 1.04 -7.33 -76.04
CA PRO A 13 2.18 -6.62 -76.59
C PRO A 13 2.45 -5.27 -75.87
N GLY A 14 3.75 -4.94 -75.77
CA GLY A 14 4.41 -3.62 -75.79
C GLY A 14 3.76 -2.46 -75.02
N GLY A 15 4.44 -1.78 -74.08
CA GLY A 15 5.79 -1.22 -74.19
C GLY A 15 5.72 0.24 -74.64
N THR A 16 6.11 1.20 -73.79
CA THR A 16 6.78 2.47 -74.17
C THR A 16 7.23 3.26 -72.94
N ASP A 17 8.19 4.14 -73.20
CA ASP A 17 9.22 4.67 -72.33
C ASP A 17 8.84 5.88 -71.43
N ARG A 18 9.73 6.11 -70.46
CA ARG A 18 10.04 7.32 -69.64
C ARG A 18 10.04 8.64 -70.47
N PRO A 19 10.04 9.90 -69.91
CA PRO A 19 10.87 10.33 -68.76
C PRO A 19 10.48 11.56 -67.87
N TRP A 20 11.07 11.57 -66.65
CA TRP A 20 11.74 12.65 -65.86
C TRP A 20 11.12 14.06 -65.58
N PHE A 21 11.01 14.34 -64.26
CA PHE A 21 11.28 15.57 -63.47
C PHE A 21 10.89 16.99 -63.96
N SER A 22 10.11 17.72 -63.14
CA SER A 22 10.63 18.83 -62.29
C SER A 22 9.54 19.63 -61.52
N ASN A 23 9.87 19.92 -60.25
CA ASN A 23 9.55 21.07 -59.38
C ASN A 23 8.12 21.53 -59.05
N GLY A 24 7.88 21.74 -57.75
CA GLY A 24 6.88 22.71 -57.27
C GLY A 24 6.45 22.57 -55.80
N THR A 25 7.22 23.18 -54.89
CA THR A 25 6.75 24.03 -53.76
C THR A 25 5.90 23.43 -52.61
N SER A 26 6.42 23.59 -51.39
CA SER A 26 5.77 23.37 -50.08
C SER A 26 4.52 24.23 -49.84
N PRO A 27 3.65 23.86 -48.89
CA PRO A 27 3.63 24.63 -47.62
C PRO A 27 3.40 23.80 -46.33
N SER A 28 3.73 24.45 -45.21
CA SER A 28 3.75 24.06 -43.78
C SER A 28 2.48 23.41 -43.17
N PRO A 29 2.60 22.78 -41.98
CA PRO A 29 1.49 22.10 -41.31
C PRO A 29 0.65 23.08 -40.49
N ALA A 30 -0.66 23.11 -40.74
CA ALA A 30 -1.62 23.75 -39.85
C ALA A 30 -2.48 22.65 -39.22
N SER A 31 -2.17 22.30 -37.97
CA SER A 31 -3.06 21.50 -37.12
C SER A 31 -4.30 22.32 -36.81
N LYS A 32 -5.46 21.89 -37.32
CA LYS A 32 -6.78 22.36 -36.90
C LYS A 32 -7.51 21.18 -36.28
N ASN A 33 -7.66 21.23 -34.96
CA ASN A 33 -8.63 20.43 -34.22
C ASN A 33 -10.03 20.70 -34.80
N VAL A 34 -10.69 19.64 -35.27
CA VAL A 34 -12.12 19.64 -35.61
C VAL A 34 -12.81 18.68 -34.62
N PRO A 35 -13.94 19.05 -34.00
CA PRO A 35 -14.57 18.28 -32.95
C PRO A 35 -15.38 17.10 -33.50
N ASP A 36 -15.49 16.07 -32.64
CA ASP A 36 -16.05 14.74 -32.85
C ASP A 36 -17.33 14.67 -33.68
N GLN A 37 -17.26 13.96 -34.82
CA GLN A 37 -18.41 13.32 -35.45
C GLN A 37 -18.52 11.87 -34.97
N PRO A 38 -19.74 11.32 -34.81
CA PRO A 38 -19.95 9.99 -34.24
C PRO A 38 -19.27 8.92 -35.11
N ALA A 39 -18.36 8.17 -34.49
CA ALA A 39 -17.48 7.22 -35.16
C ALA A 39 -18.25 6.13 -35.90
N ASN A 40 -17.92 5.96 -37.19
CA ASN A 40 -18.41 4.88 -38.03
C ASN A 40 -17.81 3.54 -37.55
N PRO A 41 -18.62 2.53 -37.18
CA PRO A 41 -18.14 1.24 -36.66
C PRO A 41 -17.37 0.39 -37.69
N PHE A 42 -17.28 0.81 -38.95
CA PHE A 42 -16.48 0.14 -40.00
C PHE A 42 -15.22 0.91 -40.39
N HIS A 43 -14.80 1.92 -39.63
CA HIS A 43 -13.56 2.63 -39.90
C HIS A 43 -12.38 1.89 -39.29
N MET A 44 -11.52 1.31 -40.15
CA MET A 44 -10.25 0.76 -39.72
C MET A 44 -9.30 1.89 -39.35
N SER A 45 -8.77 1.87 -38.13
CA SER A 45 -7.77 2.81 -37.64
C SER A 45 -6.53 2.82 -38.56
N GLY A 46 -6.07 4.01 -38.95
CA GLY A 46 -4.97 4.20 -39.92
C GLY A 46 -3.61 3.64 -39.48
N ASP A 47 -3.47 3.21 -38.23
CA ASP A 47 -2.22 2.70 -37.67
C ASP A 47 -1.95 1.20 -37.92
N VAL A 48 -2.84 0.47 -38.60
CA VAL A 48 -2.60 -0.94 -38.95
C VAL A 48 -2.73 -1.15 -40.45
N ASP A 49 -1.60 -1.25 -41.13
CA ASP A 49 -1.52 -1.42 -42.58
C ASP A 49 -1.91 -2.87 -42.98
N PHE A 50 -3.21 -3.09 -43.16
CA PHE A 50 -3.83 -4.41 -43.36
C PHE A 50 -3.20 -5.23 -44.50
N PHE A 51 -2.72 -4.57 -45.55
CA PHE A 51 -2.08 -5.23 -46.69
C PHE A 51 -0.74 -5.86 -46.32
N LEU A 52 0.05 -5.21 -45.46
CA LEU A 52 1.30 -5.74 -44.93
C LEU A 52 1.05 -6.98 -44.06
N LEU A 53 0.04 -6.96 -43.20
CA LEU A 53 -0.34 -8.14 -42.40
C LEU A 53 -0.76 -9.32 -43.29
N ARG A 54 -1.53 -9.05 -44.34
CA ARG A 54 -1.97 -10.08 -45.30
C ARG A 54 -0.82 -10.63 -46.14
N GLU A 55 0.14 -9.79 -46.52
CA GLU A 55 1.34 -10.21 -47.23
C GLU A 55 2.25 -11.04 -46.32
N GLN A 56 2.39 -10.64 -45.05
CA GLN A 56 3.10 -11.39 -44.03
C GLN A 56 2.46 -12.77 -43.78
N GLU A 57 1.13 -12.85 -43.69
CA GLU A 57 0.40 -14.11 -43.56
C GLU A 57 0.59 -15.01 -44.79
N ARG A 58 0.59 -14.42 -45.99
CA ARG A 58 0.85 -15.14 -47.25
C ARG A 58 2.26 -15.70 -47.31
N ASN A 59 3.27 -14.91 -46.93
CA ASN A 59 4.66 -15.33 -46.90
C ASN A 59 4.89 -16.43 -45.85
N LYS A 60 4.30 -16.30 -44.65
CA LYS A 60 4.29 -17.36 -43.64
C LYS A 60 3.68 -18.65 -44.20
N SER A 61 2.54 -18.59 -44.90
CA SER A 61 1.93 -19.77 -45.50
C SER A 61 2.78 -20.41 -46.61
N LEU A 62 3.56 -19.63 -47.36
CA LEU A 62 4.45 -20.16 -48.40
C LEU A 62 5.64 -20.90 -47.78
N LEU A 63 6.28 -20.30 -46.77
CA LEU A 63 7.37 -20.93 -46.01
C LEU A 63 6.90 -22.24 -45.35
N ASP A 64 5.71 -22.24 -44.76
CA ASP A 64 5.08 -23.44 -44.17
C ASP A 64 4.90 -24.57 -45.18
N ARG A 65 4.60 -24.23 -46.44
CA ARG A 65 4.45 -25.19 -47.54
C ARG A 65 5.80 -25.71 -48.00
N GLU A 66 6.83 -24.86 -48.05
CA GLU A 66 8.19 -25.27 -48.40
C GLU A 66 8.78 -26.22 -47.36
N GLN A 67 8.64 -25.93 -46.07
CA GLN A 67 9.06 -26.83 -45.00
C GLN A 67 8.34 -28.18 -45.08
N LYS A 68 7.03 -28.19 -45.37
CA LYS A 68 6.25 -29.43 -45.56
C LYS A 68 6.62 -30.19 -46.84
N LYS A 69 7.29 -29.58 -47.82
CA LYS A 69 7.82 -30.31 -48.98
C LYS A 69 9.06 -31.14 -48.61
N GLN A 70 9.83 -30.70 -47.60
CA GLN A 70 11.04 -31.38 -47.15
C GLN A 70 10.78 -32.57 -46.20
N LEU A 71 9.60 -32.64 -45.59
CA LEU A 71 9.21 -33.72 -44.66
C LEU A 71 8.65 -34.96 -45.38
N ARG A 72 8.93 -36.14 -44.83
CA ARG A 72 8.38 -37.42 -45.32
C ARG A 72 6.89 -37.53 -44.99
N VAL A 73 6.17 -38.38 -45.72
CA VAL A 73 4.70 -38.48 -45.63
C VAL A 73 4.22 -38.82 -44.22
N HIS A 74 4.92 -39.68 -43.48
CA HIS A 74 4.55 -40.07 -42.12
C HIS A 74 4.85 -38.99 -41.06
N GLU A 75 5.71 -38.02 -41.36
CA GLU A 75 6.03 -36.88 -40.50
C GLU A 75 5.02 -35.74 -40.69
N LYS A 76 4.19 -35.80 -41.73
CA LYS A 76 3.16 -34.80 -41.99
C LYS A 76 1.93 -35.08 -41.13
N MET A 77 1.64 -34.15 -40.23
CA MET A 77 0.39 -34.16 -39.48
C MET A 77 -0.84 -34.02 -40.39
N THR A 78 -1.90 -34.78 -40.12
CA THR A 78 -3.23 -34.62 -40.72
C THR A 78 -3.88 -33.31 -40.28
N TYR A 79 -4.86 -32.81 -41.05
CA TYR A 79 -5.52 -31.53 -40.77
C TYR A 79 -6.17 -31.50 -39.37
N SER A 80 -6.82 -32.59 -38.97
CA SER A 80 -7.41 -32.72 -37.62
C SER A 80 -6.37 -32.61 -36.51
N SER A 81 -5.25 -33.34 -36.63
CA SER A 81 -4.14 -33.26 -35.67
C SER A 81 -3.52 -31.86 -35.62
N LYS A 82 -3.45 -31.15 -36.75
CA LYS A 82 -2.95 -29.75 -36.80
C LYS A 82 -3.88 -28.79 -36.06
N VAL A 83 -5.20 -28.93 -36.23
CA VAL A 83 -6.18 -28.06 -35.55
C VAL A 83 -6.13 -28.29 -34.03
N SER A 84 -6.03 -29.55 -33.58
CA SER A 84 -5.85 -29.88 -32.16
C SER A 84 -4.51 -29.38 -31.60
N ALA A 85 -3.41 -29.52 -32.36
CA ALA A 85 -2.09 -29.00 -31.98
C ALA A 85 -2.07 -27.46 -31.88
N LYS A 86 -2.83 -26.76 -32.73
CA LYS A 86 -2.99 -25.30 -32.65
C LYS A 86 -3.77 -24.88 -31.41
N HIS A 87 -4.87 -25.55 -31.09
CA HIS A 87 -5.61 -25.25 -29.85
C HIS A 87 -4.77 -25.52 -28.60
N THR A 88 -3.93 -26.55 -28.61
CA THR A 88 -3.01 -26.83 -27.49
C THR A 88 -1.81 -25.90 -27.43
N SER A 89 -1.32 -25.35 -28.56
CA SER A 89 -0.29 -24.31 -28.53
C SER A 89 -0.86 -22.97 -28.10
N LEU A 90 -2.03 -22.57 -28.60
CA LEU A 90 -2.69 -21.32 -28.23
C LEU A 90 -3.05 -21.31 -26.75
N ARG A 91 -3.50 -22.44 -26.19
CA ARG A 91 -3.75 -22.58 -24.75
C ARG A 91 -2.46 -22.44 -23.92
N ARG A 92 -1.35 -22.97 -24.42
CA ARG A 92 -0.04 -22.83 -23.77
C ARG A 92 0.50 -21.41 -23.88
N GLU A 93 0.25 -20.73 -25.00
CA GLU A 93 0.66 -19.35 -25.24
C GLU A 93 -0.12 -18.39 -24.34
N LEU A 94 -1.45 -18.56 -24.21
CA LEU A 94 -2.27 -17.82 -23.25
C LEU A 94 -1.84 -18.09 -21.80
N GLN A 95 -1.52 -19.34 -21.44
CA GLN A 95 -0.98 -19.63 -20.11
C GLN A 95 0.39 -18.99 -19.85
N LEU A 96 1.23 -18.88 -20.90
CA LEU A 96 2.51 -18.19 -20.78
C LEU A 96 2.33 -16.68 -20.72
N GLU A 97 1.36 -16.10 -21.44
CA GLU A 97 1.01 -14.68 -21.35
C GLU A 97 0.48 -14.34 -19.95
N ASP A 98 -0.48 -15.11 -19.43
CA ASP A 98 -0.99 -14.98 -18.05
C ASP A 98 0.15 -15.12 -17.01
N GLU A 99 1.06 -16.09 -17.20
CA GLU A 99 2.23 -16.27 -16.32
C GLU A 99 3.22 -15.09 -16.43
N THR A 100 3.40 -14.50 -17.63
CA THR A 100 4.28 -13.34 -17.82
C THR A 100 3.69 -12.05 -17.28
N GLU A 101 2.37 -11.84 -17.38
CA GLU A 101 1.68 -10.71 -16.77
C GLU A 101 1.78 -10.80 -15.23
N ASP A 102 1.54 -11.98 -14.65
CA ASP A 102 1.77 -12.24 -13.22
C ASP A 102 3.23 -12.00 -12.80
N GLN A 103 4.20 -12.23 -13.69
CA GLN A 103 5.62 -11.98 -13.46
C GLN A 103 5.96 -10.49 -13.53
N GLU A 104 5.39 -9.77 -14.51
CA GLU A 104 5.58 -8.33 -14.68
C GLU A 104 4.97 -7.54 -13.51
N GLU A 105 3.79 -7.94 -13.01
CA GLU A 105 3.18 -7.35 -11.81
C GLU A 105 4.05 -7.55 -10.56
N ARG A 106 4.67 -8.74 -10.41
CA ARG A 106 5.62 -9.02 -9.33
C ARG A 106 6.90 -8.20 -9.47
N ASP A 107 7.41 -8.04 -10.69
CA ASP A 107 8.60 -7.25 -10.97
C ASP A 107 8.35 -5.73 -10.77
N GLU A 108 7.13 -5.25 -11.00
CA GLU A 108 6.70 -3.89 -10.67
C GLU A 108 6.55 -3.66 -9.16
N GLN A 109 5.99 -4.64 -8.42
CA GLN A 109 5.99 -4.61 -6.96
C GLN A 109 7.41 -4.67 -6.37
N LEU A 110 8.31 -5.43 -6.99
CA LEU A 110 9.72 -5.44 -6.60
C LEU A 110 10.37 -4.09 -6.91
N ARG A 111 10.06 -3.44 -8.03
CA ARG A 111 10.57 -2.10 -8.36
C ARG A 111 10.09 -1.04 -7.37
N SER A 112 8.80 -1.02 -7.01
CA SER A 112 8.27 -0.08 -6.00
C SER A 112 8.88 -0.33 -4.62
N PHE A 113 9.11 -1.59 -4.25
CA PHE A 113 9.83 -1.96 -3.05
C PHE A 113 11.28 -1.46 -3.07
N HIS A 114 11.99 -1.63 -4.21
CA HIS A 114 13.35 -1.14 -4.38
C HIS A 114 13.43 0.39 -4.33
N GLU A 115 12.46 1.13 -4.87
CA GLU A 115 12.39 2.59 -4.74
C GLU A 115 12.17 3.03 -3.28
N GLN A 116 11.28 2.34 -2.56
CA GLN A 116 11.02 2.63 -1.15
C GLN A 116 12.23 2.32 -0.26
N VAL A 117 12.97 1.24 -0.55
CA VAL A 117 14.24 0.89 0.10
C VAL A 117 15.35 1.87 -0.30
N ALA A 118 15.44 2.27 -1.57
CA ALA A 118 16.40 3.25 -2.03
C ALA A 118 16.20 4.62 -1.38
N TRP A 119 14.96 5.05 -1.18
CA TRP A 119 14.63 6.27 -0.44
C TRP A 119 15.02 6.16 1.04
N LYS A 120 14.70 5.05 1.70
CA LYS A 120 15.11 4.80 3.10
C LYS A 120 16.64 4.79 3.25
N LEU A 121 17.36 4.14 2.32
CA LEU A 121 18.83 4.12 2.29
C LEU A 121 19.42 5.50 1.96
N ALA A 122 18.75 6.32 1.15
CA ALA A 122 19.17 7.69 0.89
C ALA A 122 19.03 8.59 2.14
N MET A 123 18.01 8.32 2.97
CA MET A 123 17.75 9.04 4.22
C MET A 123 18.67 8.61 5.36
N THR A 124 19.17 7.37 5.36
CA THR A 124 20.11 6.84 6.36
C THR A 124 21.56 6.84 5.90
N ARG A 125 21.85 7.20 4.64
CA ARG A 125 23.22 7.43 4.17
C ARG A 125 23.83 8.55 4.99
N GLU A 126 24.70 8.18 5.93
CA GLU A 126 25.59 9.09 6.61
C GLU A 126 26.32 9.93 5.56
N LYS A 127 25.98 11.21 5.50
CA LYS A 127 26.77 12.20 4.77
C LYS A 127 28.16 12.13 5.40
N LYS A 128 29.17 11.77 4.61
CA LYS A 128 30.58 11.80 5.03
C LYS A 128 30.84 13.17 5.67
N LEU A 129 30.94 13.16 6.99
CA LEU A 129 31.25 14.33 7.79
C LEU A 129 32.70 14.68 7.49
N GLU A 130 32.90 15.78 6.76
CA GLU A 130 34.19 16.47 6.71
C GLU A 130 34.68 16.74 8.15
N PRO A 131 36.00 16.73 8.41
CA PRO A 131 36.54 16.86 9.76
C PRO A 131 36.00 18.13 10.42
N ASN A 132 35.21 17.92 11.48
CA ASN A 132 34.40 18.92 12.13
C ASN A 132 35.22 20.12 12.58
N ASN A 133 34.91 21.30 12.03
CA ASN A 133 35.21 22.57 12.67
C ASN A 133 34.46 22.61 14.02
N ILE A 134 35.12 23.00 15.11
CA ILE A 134 34.54 23.01 16.48
C ILE A 134 33.18 23.73 16.53
N ASN A 135 33.00 24.77 15.73
CA ASN A 135 31.72 25.49 15.64
C ASN A 135 30.61 24.62 15.04
N SER A 136 30.91 23.79 14.04
CA SER A 136 29.95 22.85 13.43
C SER A 136 29.48 21.79 14.44
N TYR A 137 30.39 21.30 15.29
CA TYR A 137 30.04 20.35 16.34
C TYR A 137 29.13 20.98 17.41
N VAL A 138 29.44 22.22 17.82
CA VAL A 138 28.60 22.97 18.77
C VAL A 138 27.21 23.22 18.19
N ASP A 139 27.11 23.55 16.91
CA ASP A 139 25.82 23.79 16.24
C ASP A 139 25.01 22.50 16.07
N GLN A 140 25.64 21.38 15.73
CA GLN A 140 24.99 20.06 15.68
C GLN A 140 24.46 19.63 17.05
N ASN A 141 25.24 19.82 18.12
CA ASN A 141 24.80 19.52 19.49
C ASN A 141 23.63 20.42 19.92
N ARG A 142 23.62 21.70 19.52
CA ARG A 142 22.49 22.60 19.77
C ARG A 142 21.24 22.16 19.01
N GLN A 143 21.38 21.75 17.75
CA GLN A 143 20.28 21.23 16.95
C GLN A 143 19.71 19.94 17.56
N MET A 144 20.58 19.02 18.00
CA MET A 144 20.19 17.80 18.70
C MET A 144 19.38 18.13 19.96
N PHE A 145 19.85 19.08 20.78
CA PHE A 145 19.17 19.47 22.01
C PHE A 145 17.83 20.18 21.75
N LEU A 146 17.75 21.02 20.72
CA LEU A 146 16.50 21.67 20.31
C LEU A 146 15.46 20.65 19.83
N ILE A 147 15.89 19.65 19.05
CA ILE A 147 15.01 18.58 18.59
C ILE A 147 14.56 17.73 19.79
N GLN A 148 15.48 17.37 20.68
CA GLN A 148 15.16 16.60 21.89
C GLN A 148 14.16 17.35 22.78
N TYR A 149 14.39 18.64 23.05
CA TYR A 149 13.48 19.49 23.80
C TYR A 149 12.11 19.60 23.12
N ALA A 150 12.07 19.78 21.80
CA ALA A 150 10.81 19.83 21.05
C ALA A 150 10.04 18.51 21.16
N LEU A 151 10.71 17.37 21.05
CA LEU A 151 10.10 16.05 21.23
C LEU A 151 9.54 15.88 22.64
N ASP A 152 10.29 16.25 23.66
CA ASP A 152 9.86 16.11 25.05
C ASP A 152 8.68 17.04 25.36
N MET A 153 8.70 18.28 24.90
CA MET A 153 7.56 19.20 24.99
C MET A 153 6.32 18.65 24.30
N LYS A 154 6.47 18.07 23.10
CA LYS A 154 5.35 17.46 22.37
C LYS A 154 4.81 16.23 23.10
N ARG A 155 5.66 15.39 23.67
CA ARG A 155 5.25 14.22 24.47
C ARG A 155 4.50 14.64 25.72
N SER A 156 4.98 15.65 26.46
CA SER A 156 4.29 16.16 27.65
C SER A 156 2.94 16.78 27.30
N GLU A 157 2.83 17.49 26.18
CA GLU A 157 1.56 18.06 25.73
C GLU A 157 0.58 16.97 25.29
N ILE A 158 1.05 15.91 24.61
CA ILE A 158 0.23 14.74 24.27
C ILE A 158 -0.34 14.11 25.54
N GLN A 159 0.50 13.83 26.54
CA GLN A 159 0.06 13.26 27.82
C GLN A 159 -0.98 14.14 28.53
N ARG A 160 -0.80 15.47 28.48
CA ARG A 160 -1.76 16.43 29.04
C ARG A 160 -3.11 16.31 28.33
N LEU A 161 -3.11 16.27 27.00
CA LEU A 161 -4.33 16.13 26.20
C LEU A 161 -5.01 14.78 26.41
N GLU A 162 -4.25 13.69 26.52
CA GLU A 162 -4.78 12.35 26.85
C GLU A 162 -5.47 12.34 28.21
N SER A 163 -4.88 12.99 29.23
CA SER A 163 -5.50 13.07 30.56
C SER A 163 -6.81 13.86 30.56
N LEU A 164 -6.90 14.94 29.77
CA LEU A 164 -8.12 15.72 29.61
C LEU A 164 -9.20 14.94 28.85
N ALA A 165 -8.82 14.27 27.76
CA ALA A 165 -9.73 13.44 27.00
C ALA A 165 -10.34 12.32 27.88
N ALA A 166 -9.51 11.64 28.69
CA ALA A 166 -9.98 10.62 29.61
C ALA A 166 -10.93 11.17 30.69
N GLN A 167 -10.70 12.40 31.18
CA GLN A 167 -11.61 13.04 32.14
C GLN A 167 -12.97 13.35 31.48
N GLU A 168 -12.96 13.94 30.30
CA GLU A 168 -14.17 14.29 29.54
C GLU A 168 -14.97 13.04 29.16
N GLU A 169 -14.31 11.96 28.72
CA GLU A 169 -14.96 10.67 28.46
C GLU A 169 -15.65 10.11 29.72
N ALA A 170 -14.99 10.17 30.88
CA ALA A 170 -15.58 9.72 32.12
C ALA A 170 -16.78 10.59 32.57
N GLU A 171 -16.76 11.88 32.26
CA GLU A 171 -17.90 12.78 32.50
C GLU A 171 -19.08 12.48 31.57
N LEU A 172 -18.81 12.24 30.28
CA LEU A 172 -19.79 11.81 29.30
C LEU A 172 -20.43 10.47 29.68
N GLU A 173 -19.65 9.48 30.09
CA GLU A 173 -20.19 8.19 30.55
C GLU A 173 -21.13 8.34 31.75
N ARG A 174 -20.83 9.26 32.67
CA ARG A 174 -21.74 9.53 33.81
C ARG A 174 -23.03 10.15 33.32
N ALA A 175 -22.95 11.12 32.41
CA ALA A 175 -24.13 11.76 31.82
C ALA A 175 -24.99 10.77 31.03
N GLU A 176 -24.39 9.88 30.25
CA GLU A 176 -25.08 8.80 29.53
C GLU A 176 -25.84 7.89 30.49
N LYS A 177 -25.18 7.41 31.56
CA LYS A 177 -25.82 6.59 32.61
C LYS A 177 -26.96 7.31 33.32
N PHE A 178 -26.92 8.65 33.42
CA PHE A 178 -28.05 9.43 33.96
C PHE A 178 -29.21 9.49 32.96
N LEU A 179 -28.93 9.75 31.69
CA LEU A 179 -29.95 9.76 30.64
C LEU A 179 -30.63 8.39 30.46
N GLU A 180 -29.87 7.30 30.56
CA GLU A 180 -30.44 5.94 30.53
C GLU A 180 -31.42 5.71 31.68
N LYS A 181 -31.10 6.19 32.89
CA LYS A 181 -32.01 6.11 34.05
C LYS A 181 -33.26 6.95 33.83
N ASP A 182 -33.11 8.18 33.33
CA ASP A 182 -34.23 9.06 33.05
C ASP A 182 -35.14 8.48 31.96
N ALA A 183 -34.58 7.87 30.91
CA ALA A 183 -35.33 7.16 29.89
C ALA A 183 -36.12 5.98 30.48
N ALA A 184 -35.50 5.18 31.35
CA ALA A 184 -36.18 4.08 32.04
C ALA A 184 -37.34 4.57 32.92
N LEU A 185 -37.15 5.66 33.67
CA LEU A 185 -38.20 6.28 34.47
C LEU A 185 -39.34 6.82 33.59
N PHE A 186 -39.01 7.37 32.42
CA PHE A 186 -40.01 7.84 31.45
C PHE A 186 -40.84 6.69 30.89
N ASP A 187 -40.23 5.56 30.55
CA ASP A 187 -40.93 4.36 30.10
C ASP A 187 -41.85 3.77 31.18
N GLU A 188 -41.40 3.78 32.43
CA GLU A 188 -42.25 3.39 33.57
C GLU A 188 -43.45 4.32 33.72
N PHE A 189 -43.24 5.63 33.57
CA PHE A 189 -44.32 6.61 33.59
C PHE A 189 -45.33 6.40 32.47
N LEU A 190 -44.87 6.12 31.23
CA LEU A 190 -45.77 5.80 30.10
C LEU A 190 -46.59 4.54 30.38
N ARG A 191 -45.94 3.48 30.89
CA ARG A 191 -46.65 2.25 31.27
C ARG A 191 -47.72 2.48 32.32
N GLU A 192 -47.45 3.31 33.32
CA GLU A 192 -48.42 3.62 34.37
C GLU A 192 -49.54 4.52 33.85
N ASN A 193 -49.23 5.45 32.95
CA ASN A 193 -50.23 6.27 32.27
C ASN A 193 -51.17 5.41 31.40
N ASP A 194 -50.62 4.48 30.62
CA ASP A 194 -51.38 3.54 29.79
C ASP A 194 -52.26 2.62 30.65
N ARG A 195 -51.73 2.13 31.79
CA ARG A 195 -52.52 1.34 32.74
C ARG A 195 -53.68 2.15 33.32
N SER A 196 -53.41 3.37 33.78
CA SER A 196 -54.43 4.26 34.36
C SER A 196 -55.49 4.66 33.33
N SER A 197 -55.09 4.95 32.10
CA SER A 197 -56.01 5.32 31.02
C SER A 197 -56.90 4.15 30.59
N VAL A 198 -56.33 2.94 30.46
CA VAL A 198 -57.10 1.72 30.18
C VAL A 198 -58.07 1.40 31.31
N GLN A 199 -57.68 1.58 32.58
CA GLN A 199 -58.58 1.41 33.71
C GLN A 199 -59.74 2.41 33.67
N ALA A 200 -59.48 3.70 33.38
CA ALA A 200 -60.52 4.71 33.23
C ALA A 200 -61.50 4.34 32.09
N LEU A 201 -60.99 3.90 30.94
CA LEU A 201 -61.80 3.44 29.81
C LEU A 201 -62.69 2.24 30.16
N ARG A 202 -62.15 1.26 30.91
CA ARG A 202 -62.95 0.13 31.41
C ARG A 202 -64.07 0.59 32.33
N MET A 203 -63.78 1.47 33.29
CA MET A 203 -64.79 2.01 34.20
C MET A 203 -65.90 2.74 33.44
N THR A 204 -65.55 3.58 32.45
CA THR A 204 -66.57 4.25 31.61
C THR A 204 -67.39 3.26 30.77
N ARG A 205 -66.76 2.20 30.25
CA ARG A 205 -67.44 1.15 29.48
C ARG A 205 -68.40 0.35 30.36
N ASP A 206 -67.96 -0.04 31.55
CA ASP A 206 -68.77 -0.81 32.50
C ASP A 206 -69.93 0.03 33.05
N GLN A 207 -69.71 1.32 33.30
CA GLN A 207 -70.79 2.27 33.63
C GLN A 207 -71.81 2.40 32.50
N GLY A 208 -71.35 2.57 31.24
CA GLY A 208 -72.24 2.61 30.08
C GLY A 208 -73.01 1.30 29.87
N GLN A 209 -72.36 0.14 30.10
CA GLN A 209 -73.02 -1.17 30.06
C GLN A 209 -74.05 -1.34 31.19
N ALA A 210 -73.75 -0.87 32.40
CA ALA A 210 -74.66 -0.91 33.54
C ALA A 210 -75.88 0.00 33.32
N GLU A 211 -75.69 1.18 32.73
CA GLU A 211 -76.79 2.05 32.31
C GLU A 211 -77.64 1.41 31.23
N LEU A 212 -77.04 0.84 30.18
CA LEU A 212 -77.75 0.05 29.15
C LEU A 212 -78.56 -1.10 29.76
N GLN A 213 -77.99 -1.83 30.72
CA GLN A 213 -78.70 -2.89 31.43
C GLN A 213 -79.86 -2.35 32.29
N ARG A 214 -79.70 -1.19 32.95
CA ARG A 214 -80.81 -0.51 33.64
C ARG A 214 -81.94 -0.12 32.68
N TYR A 215 -81.61 0.41 31.51
CA TYR A 215 -82.59 0.74 30.48
C TYR A 215 -83.33 -0.51 29.95
N VAL A 216 -82.63 -1.63 29.79
CA VAL A 216 -83.22 -2.90 29.33
C VAL A 216 -84.05 -3.59 30.42
N ALA A 217 -83.68 -3.46 31.69
CA ALA A 217 -84.37 -4.07 32.84
C ALA A 217 -85.55 -3.24 33.38
N ALA A 218 -85.75 -2.01 32.91
CA ALA A 218 -86.88 -1.16 33.29
C ALA A 218 -88.22 -1.69 32.72
N PRO A 219 -89.21 -2.06 33.55
CA PRO A 219 -90.48 -2.59 33.09
C PRO A 219 -91.46 -1.46 32.76
N SER A 220 -91.39 -0.85 31.57
CA SER A 220 -92.44 0.12 31.20
C SER A 220 -92.72 0.42 29.72
N TRP A 221 -92.05 -0.17 28.73
CA TRP A 221 -92.31 0.22 27.33
C TRP A 221 -93.00 -0.83 26.46
N ARG A 222 -93.42 -1.98 27.02
CA ARG A 222 -94.08 -3.06 26.25
C ARG A 222 -95.59 -3.18 26.45
N SER A 223 -96.27 -2.16 27.00
CA SER A 223 -97.73 -2.15 27.13
C SER A 223 -98.27 -0.72 27.14
N LEU A 224 -98.73 -0.26 25.97
CA LEU A 224 -99.70 0.83 25.68
C LEU A 224 -99.54 1.15 24.18
N SER A 225 -100.10 0.33 23.29
CA SER A 225 -101.49 0.40 22.77
C SER A 225 -101.61 1.28 21.52
N LEU A 226 -101.90 0.57 20.42
CA LEU A 226 -102.64 0.97 19.23
C LEU A 226 -103.43 2.30 19.32
N GLY A 227 -103.25 3.14 18.30
CA GLY A 227 -104.37 3.85 17.68
C GLY A 227 -104.14 5.32 17.31
N ARG A 228 -104.15 5.55 15.98
CA ARG A 228 -104.46 6.79 15.23
C ARG A 228 -103.25 7.57 14.67
N GLY A 229 -103.30 7.76 13.34
CA GLY A 229 -102.16 8.15 12.51
C GLY A 229 -102.14 9.60 12.01
N TRP A 230 -100.99 9.88 11.36
CA TRP A 230 -100.57 10.96 10.44
C TRP A 230 -100.73 12.43 10.90
N ALA A 231 -99.78 13.35 10.70
CA ALA A 231 -98.71 13.45 9.70
C ALA A 231 -97.55 14.39 10.15
N GLY A 232 -96.36 14.20 9.56
CA GLY A 232 -95.38 15.26 9.29
C GLY A 232 -94.38 15.63 10.41
N GLY A 233 -93.10 15.25 10.23
CA GLY A 233 -92.00 15.81 11.01
C GLY A 233 -90.71 14.99 10.90
N GLN A 234 -89.64 15.63 10.46
CA GLN A 234 -88.30 15.11 10.18
C GLN A 234 -87.58 14.45 11.39
N PRO A 235 -86.51 13.64 11.15
CA PRO A 235 -85.76 12.98 12.22
C PRO A 235 -84.89 13.98 13.01
N PRO A 236 -84.72 13.81 14.34
CA PRO A 236 -83.75 14.60 15.10
C PRO A 236 -82.32 14.19 14.75
N LEU A 237 -81.56 15.23 14.45
CA LEU A 237 -80.13 15.26 14.20
C LEU A 237 -79.32 14.76 15.40
N LEU A 238 -78.07 14.38 15.07
CA LEU A 238 -76.91 14.05 15.89
C LEU A 238 -76.84 14.70 17.29
N PRO A 239 -76.19 14.04 18.28
CA PRO A 239 -75.91 14.64 19.57
C PRO A 239 -74.86 15.77 19.46
N PRO A 240 -74.91 16.80 20.32
CA PRO A 240 -74.01 17.94 20.25
C PRO A 240 -72.62 17.58 20.77
N GLU A 241 -71.61 17.86 19.94
CA GLU A 241 -70.22 18.02 20.37
C GLU A 241 -70.12 19.23 21.32
N GLY A 242 -69.27 19.11 22.35
CA GLY A 242 -68.78 20.29 23.05
C GLY A 242 -68.52 20.16 24.55
N GLN A 243 -67.76 19.15 25.01
CA GLN A 243 -66.92 19.32 26.20
C GLN A 243 -65.54 18.75 25.92
N SER A 244 -64.63 19.67 25.62
CA SER A 244 -63.20 19.44 25.52
C SER A 244 -62.69 18.81 26.81
N SER A 245 -62.12 17.61 26.69
CA SER A 245 -61.31 17.00 27.75
C SER A 245 -60.24 18.00 28.19
N ARG A 246 -60.38 18.51 29.41
CA ARG A 246 -59.27 19.16 30.14
C ARG A 246 -58.12 18.16 30.19
N ARG A 247 -57.11 18.37 29.35
CA ARG A 247 -55.84 17.66 29.43
C ARG A 247 -55.25 17.90 30.84
N PRO A 248 -54.77 16.86 31.55
CA PRO A 248 -54.30 17.05 32.91
C PRO A 248 -53.00 17.87 32.92
N ALA A 249 -52.95 18.88 33.78
CA ALA A 249 -51.85 19.84 33.97
C ALA A 249 -50.52 19.25 34.48
N LYS A 250 -50.28 17.94 34.29
CA LYS A 250 -49.08 17.24 34.80
C LYS A 250 -47.87 17.34 33.88
N LEU A 251 -48.04 17.78 32.63
CA LEU A 251 -46.94 17.89 31.66
C LEU A 251 -46.05 19.14 31.89
N LEU A 252 -46.58 20.17 32.56
CA LEU A 252 -45.84 21.39 32.92
C LEU A 252 -44.91 21.23 34.14
N GLN A 253 -45.10 20.19 34.95
CA GLN A 253 -44.30 19.99 36.16
C GLN A 253 -42.95 19.32 35.87
N MET A 254 -42.81 18.62 34.74
CA MET A 254 -41.56 17.95 34.33
C MET A 254 -40.52 18.94 33.79
N MET A 255 -40.95 20.03 33.14
CA MET A 255 -40.02 21.07 32.64
C MET A 255 -39.33 21.87 33.75
N ARG A 256 -39.91 21.92 34.96
CA ARG A 256 -39.31 22.62 36.11
C ARG A 256 -38.20 21.83 36.82
N LEU A 257 -38.04 20.54 36.54
CA LEU A 257 -37.07 19.68 37.23
C LEU A 257 -35.75 19.49 36.47
N HIS A 258 -35.66 19.85 35.19
CA HIS A 258 -34.42 19.75 34.39
C HIS A 258 -33.49 20.97 34.50
N GLN A 259 -33.78 21.94 35.36
CA GLN A 259 -33.03 23.20 35.46
C GLN A 259 -31.88 23.20 36.49
N ALA A 260 -31.43 22.04 36.99
CA ALA A 260 -30.34 21.99 37.96
C ALA A 260 -29.38 20.81 37.72
N LEU A 261 -28.23 21.08 37.09
CA LEU A 261 -26.87 20.70 37.53
C LEU A 261 -25.81 21.45 36.68
N PRO A 262 -24.57 21.61 37.16
CA PRO A 262 -23.83 22.89 37.10
C PRO A 262 -22.82 22.98 35.96
N SER A 263 -22.62 24.19 35.44
CA SER A 263 -21.37 24.56 34.77
C SER A 263 -20.60 25.56 35.64
N THR A 264 -19.32 25.24 35.78
CA THR A 264 -18.32 25.89 36.62
C THR A 264 -17.82 27.20 36.01
N ALA A 265 -17.53 28.15 36.91
CA ALA A 265 -16.58 29.24 36.79
C ALA A 265 -16.77 30.31 35.70
N SER A 266 -17.30 31.48 36.10
CA SER A 266 -16.50 32.71 36.03
C SER A 266 -16.97 33.73 37.07
N GLN A 267 -15.99 34.33 37.73
CA GLN A 267 -16.08 35.19 38.90
C GLN A 267 -16.04 36.66 38.47
N GLN A 268 -17.03 37.47 38.86
CA GLN A 268 -16.85 38.87 39.26
C GLN A 268 -18.14 39.51 39.83
N GLN A 269 -18.14 39.63 41.17
CA GLN A 269 -18.56 40.75 42.05
C GLN A 269 -19.72 41.69 41.64
N GLY A 270 -20.69 41.86 42.55
CA GLY A 270 -21.48 43.10 42.64
C GLY A 270 -22.88 43.04 43.29
N THR A 271 -22.93 43.10 44.62
CA THR A 271 -23.84 43.94 45.44
C THR A 271 -25.38 43.68 45.47
N LEU A 272 -25.85 43.23 46.64
CA LEU A 272 -27.23 43.29 47.21
C LEU A 272 -27.73 44.73 47.43
N PRO A 273 -29.06 45.03 47.52
CA PRO A 273 -29.88 44.82 48.76
C PRO A 273 -31.33 44.37 48.50
N SER A 274 -31.84 43.38 49.26
CA SER A 274 -32.62 43.48 50.52
C SER A 274 -34.11 43.79 50.37
N MET A 275 -34.91 42.84 50.84
CA MET A 275 -36.32 42.94 51.24
C MET A 275 -36.56 44.05 52.29
N PRO A 276 -37.82 44.40 52.53
CA PRO A 276 -38.30 44.41 53.90
C PRO A 276 -39.60 43.62 54.11
N SER A 277 -39.61 42.93 55.25
CA SER A 277 -40.76 42.37 55.94
C SER A 277 -41.40 43.40 56.89
N GLY A 278 -42.62 43.11 57.34
CA GLY A 278 -43.33 43.79 58.44
C GLY A 278 -44.66 44.40 57.98
N VAL A 279 -45.79 44.27 58.67
CA VAL A 279 -46.02 44.09 60.10
C VAL A 279 -47.42 43.49 60.33
N GLU A 280 -47.56 42.76 61.43
CA GLU A 280 -48.77 42.14 61.99
C GLU A 280 -49.85 43.13 62.52
N SER A 281 -51.03 42.55 62.80
CA SER A 281 -51.84 42.76 64.04
C SER A 281 -52.86 43.91 64.09
N LYS A 282 -54.17 43.59 64.15
CA LYS A 282 -54.96 43.59 65.41
C LYS A 282 -56.48 43.45 65.24
N ARG A 283 -56.98 42.56 66.08
CA ARG A 283 -58.34 42.29 66.59
C ARG A 283 -59.03 43.50 67.24
N SER A 284 -60.35 43.62 67.05
CA SER A 284 -61.42 44.11 67.98
C SER A 284 -62.75 43.94 67.22
N SER A 285 -63.71 43.06 67.57
CA SER A 285 -64.52 42.87 68.79
C SER A 285 -65.61 43.92 69.00
N SER A 286 -66.82 43.40 69.30
CA SER A 286 -68.06 44.06 69.78
C SER A 286 -69.00 44.53 68.66
N THR A 287 -70.32 44.24 68.63
CA THR A 287 -71.28 43.85 69.68
C THR A 287 -72.55 43.31 69.02
N LEU A 288 -73.16 42.24 69.58
CA LEU A 288 -74.57 41.89 69.36
C LEU A 288 -75.49 42.92 70.05
N PRO A 289 -76.73 43.06 69.58
CA PRO A 289 -77.84 42.90 70.50
C PRO A 289 -78.87 41.85 70.03
N VAL A 290 -79.52 41.28 71.03
CA VAL A 290 -80.65 40.34 71.00
C VAL A 290 -81.95 41.12 70.81
N GLN A 291 -83.02 40.41 70.40
CA GLN A 291 -84.47 40.73 70.40
C GLN A 291 -85.04 41.07 69.01
N ASP A 292 -86.15 40.51 68.53
CA ASP A 292 -87.15 39.56 69.04
C ASP A 292 -87.85 38.92 67.82
N ASP A 293 -88.40 37.71 68.00
CA ASP A 293 -89.32 37.06 67.06
C ASP A 293 -90.56 37.93 66.82
N LEU A 294 -90.77 38.34 65.56
CA LEU A 294 -92.05 38.80 65.02
C LEU A 294 -92.20 38.20 63.62
N ASP A 295 -93.15 37.26 63.49
CA ASP A 295 -93.74 36.89 62.20
C ASP A 295 -94.33 38.16 61.56
N SER A 296 -93.63 38.71 60.57
CA SER A 296 -94.12 39.77 59.68
C SER A 296 -93.95 39.27 58.25
N ASP A 297 -95.06 38.84 57.66
CA ASP A 297 -95.23 38.65 56.23
C ASP A 297 -95.22 40.03 55.57
N ASP A 298 -94.01 40.54 55.30
CA ASP A 298 -93.75 41.73 54.50
C ASP A 298 -92.52 41.42 53.63
N GLU A 299 -92.78 41.04 52.38
CA GLU A 299 -91.92 41.19 51.18
C GLU A 299 -90.41 41.37 51.47
N GLU A 300 -89.62 40.29 51.34
CA GLU A 300 -88.16 40.38 51.20
C GLU A 300 -87.82 41.27 49.99
N GLU A 301 -87.63 42.56 50.24
CA GLU A 301 -87.10 43.49 49.25
C GLU A 301 -85.69 42.99 48.90
N PRO A 302 -85.42 42.60 47.64
CA PRO A 302 -84.17 41.94 47.30
C PRO A 302 -83.01 42.89 47.61
N GLU A 303 -82.07 42.46 48.46
CA GLU A 303 -80.84 43.21 48.73
C GLU A 303 -80.17 43.55 47.39
N LEU A 304 -80.15 44.85 47.07
CA LEU A 304 -79.50 45.34 45.87
C LEU A 304 -77.99 45.07 46.01
N TYR A 305 -77.46 44.21 45.13
CA TYR A 305 -76.06 43.78 45.12
C TYR A 305 -75.07 44.96 45.06
N PHE A 306 -75.51 46.13 44.58
CA PHE A 306 -74.77 47.39 44.63
C PHE A 306 -75.62 48.47 45.32
N THR A 307 -75.05 49.12 46.33
CA THR A 307 -75.70 50.20 47.08
C THR A 307 -75.34 51.59 46.53
N ASP A 308 -74.22 51.69 45.81
CA ASP A 308 -73.73 52.88 45.15
C ASP A 308 -73.33 52.52 43.70
N PRO A 309 -73.80 53.24 42.67
CA PRO A 309 -73.40 53.00 41.27
C PRO A 309 -71.88 53.00 41.04
N GLN A 310 -71.07 53.61 41.92
CA GLN A 310 -69.60 53.58 41.83
C GLN A 310 -69.02 52.18 42.08
N GLN A 311 -69.68 51.32 42.87
CA GLN A 311 -69.18 49.99 43.20
C GLN A 311 -69.07 49.08 41.97
N LEU A 312 -69.99 49.19 41.01
CA LEU A 312 -69.95 48.43 39.77
C LEU A 312 -68.81 48.91 38.86
N LEU A 313 -68.60 50.23 38.78
CA LEU A 313 -67.48 50.81 38.03
C LEU A 313 -66.14 50.38 38.64
N ASP A 314 -66.03 50.36 39.97
CA ASP A 314 -64.83 49.87 40.68
C ASP A 314 -64.55 48.38 40.44
N VAL A 315 -65.59 47.55 40.26
CA VAL A 315 -65.42 46.14 39.88
C VAL A 315 -64.94 46.02 38.44
N PHE A 316 -65.48 46.83 37.51
CA PHE A 316 -65.00 46.85 36.12
C PHE A 316 -63.57 47.37 36.00
N THR A 317 -63.20 48.44 36.72
CA THR A 317 -61.82 48.94 36.70
C THR A 317 -60.85 47.93 37.29
N LYS A 318 -61.19 47.24 38.40
CA LYS A 318 -60.37 46.13 38.92
C LYS A 318 -60.26 44.97 37.95
N LEU A 319 -61.34 44.62 37.23
CA LEU A 319 -61.31 43.59 36.19
C LEU A 319 -60.47 44.01 34.98
N GLU A 320 -60.50 45.29 34.61
CA GLU A 320 -59.64 45.86 33.56
C GLU A 320 -58.17 45.83 33.98
N GLU A 321 -57.85 46.26 35.20
CA GLU A 321 -56.50 46.17 35.78
C GLU A 321 -56.01 44.72 35.84
N GLN A 322 -56.86 43.79 36.28
CA GLN A 322 -56.53 42.36 36.31
C GLN A 322 -56.32 41.79 34.91
N ASN A 323 -57.18 42.10 33.94
CA ASN A 323 -57.02 41.66 32.56
C ASN A 323 -55.75 42.24 31.92
N LEU A 324 -55.44 43.51 32.16
CA LEU A 324 -54.20 44.14 31.70
C LEU A 324 -52.97 43.47 32.33
N SER A 325 -53.01 43.17 33.63
CA SER A 325 -51.93 42.46 34.32
C SER A 325 -51.74 41.03 33.78
N LEU A 326 -52.84 40.34 33.43
CA LEU A 326 -52.80 39.03 32.81
C LEU A 326 -52.18 39.10 31.41
N VAL A 327 -52.58 40.07 30.59
CA VAL A 327 -52.01 40.28 29.25
C VAL A 327 -50.52 40.56 29.33
N GLN A 328 -50.10 41.46 30.22
CA GLN A 328 -48.68 41.75 30.44
C GLN A 328 -47.92 40.50 30.89
N ASN A 329 -48.44 39.75 31.85
CA ASN A 329 -47.80 38.52 32.32
C ASN A 329 -47.70 37.46 31.21
N THR A 330 -48.72 37.33 30.37
CA THR A 330 -48.67 36.40 29.23
C THR A 330 -47.63 36.81 28.19
N GLN A 331 -47.48 38.12 27.94
CA GLN A 331 -46.50 38.63 26.99
C GLN A 331 -45.07 38.48 27.52
N GLU A 332 -44.81 38.85 28.78
CA GLU A 332 -43.51 38.64 29.44
C GLU A 332 -43.10 37.16 29.43
N MET A 333 -44.06 36.26 29.64
CA MET A 333 -43.82 34.82 29.59
C MET A 333 -43.59 34.31 28.16
N GLU A 334 -44.26 34.87 27.16
CA GLU A 334 -44.01 34.59 25.75
C GLU A 334 -42.59 35.02 25.35
N GLU A 335 -42.18 36.24 25.69
CA GLU A 335 -40.84 36.76 25.43
C GLU A 335 -39.76 35.89 26.10
N ALA A 336 -39.95 35.51 27.37
CA ALA A 336 -39.04 34.60 28.07
C ALA A 336 -38.94 33.21 27.40
N LEU A 337 -40.06 32.69 26.88
CA LEU A 337 -40.07 31.42 26.14
C LEU A 337 -39.36 31.54 24.79
N GLU A 338 -39.51 32.67 24.10
CA GLU A 338 -38.80 32.94 22.85
C GLU A 338 -37.28 33.02 23.07
N GLU A 339 -36.82 33.73 24.10
CA GLU A 339 -35.41 33.80 24.50
C GLU A 339 -34.85 32.42 24.85
N LEU A 340 -35.58 31.62 25.64
CA LEU A 340 -35.20 30.24 25.94
C LEU A 340 -35.14 29.38 24.67
N SER A 341 -36.09 29.54 23.74
CA SER A 341 -36.09 28.81 22.48
C SER A 341 -34.89 29.19 21.60
N PHE A 342 -34.50 30.47 21.59
CA PHE A 342 -33.38 30.98 20.83
C PHE A 342 -32.05 30.48 21.39
N THR A 343 -31.88 30.54 22.71
CA THR A 343 -30.69 30.00 23.39
C THR A 343 -30.56 28.50 23.16
N LEU A 344 -31.65 27.74 23.24
CA LEU A 344 -31.67 26.30 22.94
C LEU A 344 -31.30 25.99 21.48
N LYS A 345 -31.82 26.76 20.51
CA LYS A 345 -31.42 26.61 19.11
C LYS A 345 -29.93 26.90 18.91
N ASN A 346 -29.42 27.96 19.54
CA ASN A 346 -28.00 28.29 19.44
C ASN A 346 -27.11 27.20 20.06
N THR A 347 -27.45 26.68 21.24
CA THR A 347 -26.70 25.58 21.85
C THR A 347 -26.79 24.31 21.02
N GLN A 348 -27.96 23.97 20.46
CA GLN A 348 -28.13 22.85 19.55
C GLN A 348 -27.23 22.98 18.32
N THR A 349 -27.23 24.15 17.64
CA THR A 349 -26.32 24.34 16.50
C THR A 349 -24.84 24.30 16.87
N ARG A 350 -24.48 24.66 18.12
CA ARG A 350 -23.09 24.55 18.60
C ARG A 350 -22.72 23.07 18.78
N MET A 351 -23.56 22.32 19.48
CA MET A 351 -23.39 20.88 19.68
C MET A 351 -23.35 20.15 18.33
N ASP A 352 -24.21 20.48 17.38
CA ASP A 352 -24.21 19.86 16.05
C ASP A 352 -22.90 20.12 15.29
N ARG A 353 -22.30 21.31 15.43
CA ARG A 353 -20.99 21.61 14.84
C ARG A 353 -19.88 20.78 15.50
N GLU A 354 -19.88 20.68 16.83
CA GLU A 354 -18.93 19.88 17.60
C GLU A 354 -19.05 18.39 17.23
N VAL A 355 -20.26 17.84 17.17
CA VAL A 355 -20.53 16.46 16.73
C VAL A 355 -20.02 16.23 15.31
N ASN A 356 -20.21 17.17 14.40
CA ASN A 356 -19.71 17.05 13.02
C ASN A 356 -18.17 17.11 12.96
N GLN A 357 -17.52 17.93 13.78
CA GLN A 357 -16.06 17.97 13.91
C GLN A 357 -15.52 16.64 14.46
N LEU A 358 -16.15 16.11 15.51
CA LEU A 358 -15.79 14.80 16.08
C LEU A 358 -15.95 13.68 15.05
N LYS A 359 -17.05 13.68 14.28
CA LYS A 359 -17.23 12.73 13.17
C LYS A 359 -16.11 12.84 12.13
N GLN A 360 -15.70 14.04 11.75
CA GLN A 360 -14.58 14.25 10.82
C GLN A 360 -13.26 13.73 11.40
N TRP A 361 -12.99 13.98 12.68
CA TRP A 361 -11.80 13.45 13.35
C TRP A 361 -11.81 11.93 13.43
N ILE A 362 -12.95 11.32 13.77
CA ILE A 362 -13.13 9.86 13.74
C ILE A 362 -12.82 9.33 12.35
N THR A 363 -13.39 9.90 11.28
CA THR A 363 -13.10 9.44 9.91
C THR A 363 -11.62 9.56 9.55
N THR A 364 -10.96 10.65 9.98
CA THR A 364 -9.53 10.86 9.72
C THR A 364 -8.67 9.85 10.47
N LEU A 365 -8.97 9.58 11.75
CA LEU A 365 -8.28 8.59 12.56
C LEU A 365 -8.51 7.17 12.03
N MET A 366 -9.73 6.84 11.61
CA MET A 366 -10.01 5.55 10.96
C MET A 366 -9.18 5.37 9.68
N MET A 367 -9.05 6.42 8.86
CA MET A 367 -8.19 6.40 7.68
C MET A 367 -6.71 6.25 8.02
N SER A 368 -6.22 6.86 9.12
CA SER A 368 -4.82 6.67 9.53
C SER A 368 -4.57 5.28 10.09
N ILE A 369 -5.51 4.72 10.86
CA ILE A 369 -5.41 3.36 11.40
C ILE A 369 -5.34 2.35 10.25
N ALA A 370 -6.25 2.46 9.27
CA ALA A 370 -6.26 1.55 8.12
C ALA A 370 -4.93 1.59 7.33
N LYS A 371 -4.36 2.79 7.13
CA LYS A 371 -3.05 2.95 6.49
C LYS A 371 -1.92 2.34 7.33
N GLU A 372 -1.94 2.54 8.64
CA GLU A 372 -0.93 1.97 9.52
C GLU A 372 -1.02 0.44 9.54
N GLU A 373 -2.22 -0.13 9.59
CA GLU A 373 -2.48 -1.57 9.49
C GLU A 373 -1.98 -2.14 8.16
N GLU A 374 -2.21 -1.44 7.03
CA GLU A 374 -1.66 -1.80 5.72
C GLU A 374 -0.13 -1.81 5.75
N THR A 375 0.51 -0.76 6.28
CA THR A 375 1.97 -0.71 6.39
C THR A 375 2.53 -1.78 7.32
N ALA A 376 1.82 -2.13 8.40
CA ALA A 376 2.20 -3.19 9.32
C ALA A 376 2.13 -4.56 8.62
N ALA A 377 1.07 -4.82 7.86
CA ALA A 377 0.93 -6.04 7.06
C ALA A 377 2.02 -6.14 5.98
N GLU A 378 2.35 -5.04 5.31
CA GLU A 378 3.46 -4.99 4.35
C GLU A 378 4.81 -5.31 5.01
N LEU A 379 5.08 -4.74 6.19
CA LEU A 379 6.31 -4.98 6.93
C LEU A 379 6.40 -6.42 7.44
N GLU A 380 5.28 -7.00 7.87
CA GLU A 380 5.22 -8.40 8.24
C GLU A 380 5.49 -9.31 7.03
N LEU A 381 4.90 -9.00 5.87
CA LEU A 381 5.18 -9.74 4.64
C LEU A 381 6.65 -9.61 4.25
N LYS A 382 7.23 -8.41 4.31
CA LYS A 382 8.66 -8.16 4.08
C LYS A 382 9.49 -9.01 5.02
N ALA A 383 9.22 -8.95 6.33
CA ALA A 383 9.92 -9.77 7.30
C ALA A 383 9.82 -11.25 6.91
N ARG A 384 8.62 -11.79 6.68
CA ARG A 384 8.46 -13.19 6.26
C ARG A 384 9.27 -13.52 5.01
N VAL A 385 9.20 -12.72 3.95
CA VAL A 385 9.97 -12.92 2.70
C VAL A 385 11.49 -12.88 2.96
N PHE A 386 11.98 -11.96 3.79
CA PHE A 386 13.38 -11.90 4.21
C PHE A 386 13.79 -13.05 5.14
N HIS A 387 12.85 -13.68 5.87
CA HIS A 387 13.12 -14.85 6.70
C HIS A 387 13.07 -16.16 5.89
N PHE A 388 12.37 -16.21 4.74
CA PHE A 388 12.31 -17.40 3.87
C PHE A 388 13.51 -17.53 2.93
N GLY A 389 14.19 -16.43 2.60
CA GLY A 389 15.56 -16.50 2.12
C GLY A 389 16.46 -16.65 3.34
N GLU A 390 17.16 -17.78 3.51
CA GLU A 390 18.36 -17.78 4.34
C GLU A 390 19.22 -16.62 3.84
N PHE A 391 19.25 -15.51 4.60
CA PHE A 391 20.12 -14.39 4.29
C PHE A 391 21.52 -14.97 4.28
N LYS A 392 22.10 -15.13 3.09
CA LYS A 392 23.45 -15.63 2.88
C LYS A 392 24.49 -14.63 3.40
N GLY A 393 24.13 -13.69 4.27
CA GLY A 393 25.06 -12.82 4.99
C GLY A 393 26.22 -13.63 5.57
N ASP A 394 25.95 -14.77 6.21
CA ASP A 394 27.02 -15.63 6.73
C ASP A 394 27.96 -16.19 5.64
N GLN A 395 27.51 -16.35 4.40
CA GLN A 395 28.34 -16.80 3.27
C GLN A 395 29.06 -15.62 2.60
N GLU A 396 28.38 -14.48 2.50
CA GLU A 396 28.90 -13.23 1.95
C GLU A 396 29.96 -12.61 2.87
N ASP A 397 29.75 -12.63 4.18
CA ASP A 397 30.70 -12.19 5.21
C ASP A 397 31.96 -13.08 5.19
N LYS A 398 31.81 -14.41 5.07
CA LYS A 398 32.94 -15.33 4.89
C LYS A 398 33.73 -15.03 3.60
N LEU A 399 33.04 -14.65 2.53
CA LEU A 399 33.70 -14.25 1.28
C LEU A 399 34.44 -12.92 1.45
N LEU A 400 33.83 -11.96 2.14
CA LEU A 400 34.42 -10.65 2.44
C LEU A 400 35.67 -10.79 3.30
N GLU A 401 35.63 -11.67 4.28
CA GLU A 401 36.75 -11.96 5.17
C GLU A 401 37.89 -12.69 4.45
N SER A 402 37.55 -13.64 3.57
CA SER A 402 38.52 -14.29 2.65
C SER A 402 39.20 -13.29 1.72
N LEU A 403 38.44 -12.33 1.17
CA LEU A 403 38.98 -11.25 0.35
C LEU A 403 39.90 -10.35 1.17
N ASN A 404 39.46 -9.95 2.37
CA ASN A 404 40.25 -9.11 3.27
C ASN A 404 41.61 -9.76 3.59
N CYS A 405 41.63 -11.06 3.90
CA CYS A 405 42.86 -11.83 4.10
C CYS A 405 43.79 -11.81 2.87
N LYS A 406 43.26 -11.99 1.65
CA LYS A 406 44.06 -11.94 0.42
C LYS A 406 44.63 -10.53 0.16
N VAL A 407 43.83 -9.50 0.40
CA VAL A 407 44.27 -8.11 0.26
C VAL A 407 45.37 -7.79 1.27
N LEU A 408 45.24 -8.25 2.52
CA LEU A 408 46.27 -8.16 3.55
C LEU A 408 47.56 -8.87 3.12
N ASP A 409 47.46 -10.07 2.56
CA ASP A 409 48.63 -10.81 2.08
C ASP A 409 49.37 -10.05 0.96
N VAL A 410 48.65 -9.51 -0.02
CA VAL A 410 49.26 -8.71 -1.10
C VAL A 410 49.88 -7.43 -0.54
N TYR A 411 49.17 -6.73 0.35
CA TYR A 411 49.65 -5.50 0.99
C TYR A 411 50.97 -5.74 1.74
N ARG A 412 51.06 -6.84 2.50
CA ARG A 412 52.29 -7.27 3.19
C ARG A 412 53.48 -7.46 2.26
N HIS A 413 53.25 -8.07 1.10
CA HIS A 413 54.30 -8.34 0.11
C HIS A 413 54.73 -7.08 -0.66
N CYS A 414 53.81 -6.16 -0.93
CA CYS A 414 54.07 -4.98 -1.75
C CYS A 414 54.57 -3.77 -0.95
N VAL A 415 54.02 -3.50 0.25
CA VAL A 415 54.22 -2.24 0.99
C VAL A 415 54.98 -2.45 2.31
N GLY A 416 54.86 -3.63 2.91
CA GLY A 416 55.48 -3.97 4.20
C GLY A 416 54.57 -3.71 5.42
N GLY A 417 54.83 -4.44 6.52
CA GLY A 417 53.86 -4.62 7.61
C GLY A 417 53.74 -3.54 8.69
N GLN A 418 54.20 -2.30 8.45
CA GLN A 418 54.27 -1.29 9.53
C GLN A 418 52.93 -0.63 9.92
N GLN A 419 51.87 -0.75 9.12
CA GLN A 419 50.57 -0.09 9.38
C GLN A 419 49.35 -1.03 9.20
N GLU A 420 49.52 -2.34 9.40
CA GLU A 420 48.46 -3.33 9.14
C GLU A 420 47.23 -3.19 10.05
N SER A 421 47.38 -2.62 11.25
CA SER A 421 46.32 -2.61 12.27
C SER A 421 45.30 -1.49 12.12
N SER A 422 45.57 -0.46 11.31
CA SER A 422 44.74 0.74 11.20
C SER A 422 44.05 0.91 9.85
N LEU A 423 44.33 0.04 8.87
CA LEU A 423 43.88 0.23 7.49
C LEU A 423 42.72 -0.71 7.15
N GLY A 424 41.65 -0.14 6.61
CA GLY A 424 40.55 -0.90 6.02
C GLY A 424 40.93 -1.52 4.66
N THR A 425 40.21 -2.55 4.21
CA THR A 425 40.47 -3.25 2.94
C THR A 425 40.60 -2.32 1.74
N VAL A 426 39.74 -1.30 1.65
CA VAL A 426 39.78 -0.31 0.57
C VAL A 426 41.03 0.57 0.64
N GLN A 427 41.49 0.95 1.84
CA GLN A 427 42.69 1.75 2.03
C GLN A 427 43.95 0.94 1.67
N MET A 428 43.99 -0.35 2.02
CA MET A 428 45.05 -1.25 1.60
C MET A 428 45.13 -1.37 0.08
N LEU A 429 43.98 -1.55 -0.59
CA LEU A 429 43.91 -1.60 -2.06
C LEU A 429 44.41 -0.31 -2.71
N ALA A 430 43.98 0.85 -2.21
CA ALA A 430 44.43 2.15 -2.74
C ALA A 430 45.95 2.34 -2.60
N THR A 431 46.55 1.82 -1.52
CA THR A 431 47.99 1.88 -1.31
C THR A 431 48.74 0.93 -2.24
N ILE A 432 48.19 -0.28 -2.48
CA ILE A 432 48.74 -1.23 -3.46
C ILE A 432 48.69 -0.64 -4.87
N GLU A 433 47.59 -0.01 -5.24
CA GLU A 433 47.41 0.66 -6.53
C GLU A 433 48.45 1.76 -6.73
N HIS A 434 48.63 2.63 -5.73
CA HIS A 434 49.66 3.67 -5.78
C HIS A 434 51.09 3.09 -5.94
N GLN A 435 51.41 2.01 -5.23
CA GLN A 435 52.71 1.34 -5.37
C GLN A 435 52.88 0.69 -6.76
N LEU A 436 51.82 0.15 -7.34
CA LEU A 436 51.84 -0.36 -8.71
C LEU A 436 52.10 0.76 -9.72
N ASP A 437 51.43 1.91 -9.57
CA ASP A 437 51.62 3.06 -10.44
C ASP A 437 53.05 3.59 -10.36
N GLU A 438 53.62 3.73 -9.16
CA GLU A 438 55.02 4.12 -8.97
C GLU A 438 56.00 3.14 -9.66
N LEU A 439 55.75 1.83 -9.55
CA LEU A 439 56.58 0.81 -10.20
C LEU A 439 56.45 0.86 -11.73
N LEU A 440 55.26 1.13 -12.25
CA LEU A 440 55.01 1.28 -13.69
C LEU A 440 55.69 2.54 -14.23
N GLU A 441 55.60 3.68 -13.55
CA GLU A 441 56.34 4.89 -13.91
C GLU A 441 57.85 4.66 -13.90
N ASN A 442 58.36 3.94 -12.89
CA ASN A 442 59.77 3.58 -12.81
C ASN A 442 60.20 2.67 -13.97
N LEU A 443 59.32 1.76 -14.41
CA LEU A 443 59.56 0.89 -15.55
C LEU A 443 59.62 1.68 -16.87
N GLU A 444 58.75 2.68 -17.05
CA GLU A 444 58.76 3.57 -18.21
C GLU A 444 60.02 4.45 -18.27
N ARG A 445 60.57 4.83 -17.12
CA ARG A 445 61.81 5.61 -17.01
C ARG A 445 63.08 4.78 -17.22
N VAL A 446 62.98 3.45 -17.36
CA VAL A 446 64.16 2.60 -17.60
C VAL A 446 64.78 2.93 -18.96
N PRO A 447 66.09 3.26 -19.02
CA PRO A 447 66.74 3.60 -20.28
C PRO A 447 66.64 2.45 -21.30
N PRO A 448 66.33 2.74 -22.59
CA PRO A 448 66.13 1.72 -23.62
C PRO A 448 67.36 0.83 -23.85
N ALA A 449 68.56 1.35 -23.58
CA ALA A 449 69.81 0.58 -23.64
C ALA A 449 69.85 -0.59 -22.64
N ARG A 450 69.23 -0.44 -21.45
CA ARG A 450 69.16 -1.53 -20.46
C ARG A 450 68.13 -2.59 -20.88
N ILE A 451 67.04 -2.16 -21.52
CA ILE A 451 66.01 -3.05 -22.06
C ILE A 451 66.62 -3.91 -23.17
N GLU A 452 67.32 -3.30 -24.13
CA GLU A 452 67.96 -4.01 -25.24
C GLU A 452 69.04 -5.00 -24.75
N GLN A 453 69.77 -4.67 -23.68
CA GLN A 453 70.73 -5.59 -23.04
C GLN A 453 70.02 -6.78 -22.38
N ALA A 454 68.91 -6.54 -21.67
CA ALA A 454 68.11 -7.59 -21.05
C ALA A 454 67.45 -8.51 -22.10
N GLU A 455 66.93 -7.96 -23.19
CA GLU A 455 66.39 -8.71 -24.33
C GLU A 455 67.47 -9.58 -25.00
N LYS A 456 68.65 -9.00 -25.27
CA LYS A 456 69.80 -9.75 -25.81
C LYS A 456 70.22 -10.87 -24.86
N ALA A 457 70.18 -10.66 -23.54
CA ALA A 457 70.49 -11.70 -22.56
C ALA A 457 69.44 -12.81 -22.54
N LYS A 458 68.15 -12.47 -22.52
CA LYS A 458 67.03 -13.43 -22.56
C LYS A 458 66.97 -14.22 -23.86
N GLU A 459 67.21 -13.57 -24.99
CA GLU A 459 67.26 -14.24 -26.30
C GLU A 459 68.51 -15.13 -26.42
N LYS A 460 69.66 -14.74 -25.85
CA LYS A 460 70.83 -15.61 -25.73
C LYS A 460 70.53 -16.84 -24.85
N GLU A 461 69.90 -16.65 -23.69
CA GLU A 461 69.49 -17.73 -22.79
C GLU A 461 68.55 -18.72 -23.51
N ARG A 462 67.54 -18.21 -24.20
CA ARG A 462 66.59 -19.01 -25.00
C ARG A 462 67.30 -19.82 -26.09
N ARG A 463 68.22 -19.21 -26.83
CA ARG A 463 69.02 -19.88 -27.87
C ARG A 463 69.92 -20.96 -27.30
N LEU A 464 70.52 -20.72 -26.14
CA LEU A 464 71.32 -21.72 -25.41
C LEU A 464 70.45 -22.90 -24.99
N ARG A 465 69.30 -22.67 -24.36
CA ARG A 465 68.36 -23.75 -23.97
C ARG A 465 67.95 -24.60 -25.17
N LEU A 466 67.58 -23.99 -26.29
CA LEU A 466 67.23 -24.71 -27.53
C LEU A 466 68.40 -25.54 -28.09
N ARG A 467 69.63 -25.02 -28.05
CA ARG A 467 70.83 -25.76 -28.50
C ARG A 467 71.14 -26.93 -27.57
N GLU A 468 71.05 -26.72 -26.26
CA GLU A 468 71.26 -27.75 -25.25
C GLU A 468 70.22 -28.87 -25.36
N GLU A 469 68.94 -28.54 -25.54
CA GLU A 469 67.87 -29.52 -25.77
C GLU A 469 68.11 -30.33 -27.04
N LYS A 470 68.48 -29.66 -28.15
CA LYS A 470 68.79 -30.35 -29.42
C LYS A 470 70.03 -31.24 -29.30
N ALA A 471 71.07 -30.78 -28.60
CA ALA A 471 72.28 -31.56 -28.36
C ALA A 471 72.01 -32.76 -27.45
N LYS A 472 71.19 -32.59 -26.40
CA LYS A 472 70.73 -33.68 -25.53
C LYS A 472 69.96 -34.74 -26.32
N LEU A 473 69.03 -34.32 -27.18
CA LEU A 473 68.26 -35.26 -28.01
C LEU A 473 69.16 -36.02 -29.01
N GLN A 474 70.11 -35.32 -29.65
CA GLN A 474 71.08 -35.98 -30.54
C GLN A 474 71.97 -36.97 -29.78
N LYS A 475 72.42 -36.61 -28.58
CA LYS A 475 73.23 -37.48 -27.72
C LYS A 475 72.46 -38.72 -27.29
N GLN A 476 71.20 -38.57 -26.86
CA GLN A 476 70.32 -39.71 -26.52
C GLN A 476 70.14 -40.64 -27.72
N LEU A 477 69.94 -40.09 -28.92
CA LEU A 477 69.76 -40.89 -30.13
C LEU A 477 71.07 -41.60 -30.55
N GLN A 478 72.23 -40.98 -30.34
CA GLN A 478 73.54 -41.62 -30.52
C GLN A 478 73.78 -42.72 -29.48
N GLU A 479 73.47 -42.46 -28.21
CA GLU A 479 73.56 -43.43 -27.12
C GLU A 479 72.63 -44.62 -27.37
N GLU A 480 71.39 -44.41 -27.82
CA GLU A 480 70.46 -45.48 -28.19
C GLU A 480 71.00 -46.32 -29.34
N ARG A 481 71.57 -45.68 -30.38
CA ARG A 481 72.20 -46.40 -31.50
C ARG A 481 73.39 -47.23 -31.03
N LEU A 482 74.22 -46.67 -30.16
CA LEU A 482 75.38 -47.35 -29.60
C LEU A 482 74.95 -48.53 -28.72
N LEU A 483 73.99 -48.34 -27.83
CA LEU A 483 73.40 -49.40 -27.00
C LEU A 483 72.78 -50.50 -27.84
N ARG A 484 72.05 -50.16 -28.91
CA ARG A 484 71.46 -51.14 -29.83
C ARG A 484 72.52 -51.91 -30.60
N ALA A 485 73.63 -51.26 -30.99
CA ALA A 485 74.77 -51.92 -31.61
C ALA A 485 75.50 -52.86 -30.63
N GLN A 486 75.73 -52.41 -29.40
CA GLN A 486 76.30 -53.24 -28.33
C GLN A 486 75.41 -54.45 -28.01
N ALA A 487 74.09 -54.25 -27.90
CA ALA A 487 73.14 -55.34 -27.69
C ALA A 487 73.14 -56.34 -28.85
N ARG A 488 73.30 -55.88 -30.11
CA ARG A 488 73.48 -56.77 -31.27
C ARG A 488 74.80 -57.53 -31.24
N ALA A 489 75.87 -56.92 -30.75
CA ALA A 489 77.18 -57.55 -30.62
C ALA A 489 77.24 -58.57 -29.48
N GLN A 490 76.55 -58.28 -28.36
CA GLN A 490 76.43 -59.16 -27.19
C GLN A 490 75.35 -60.25 -27.39
N ALA A 491 74.40 -60.04 -28.31
CA ALA A 491 73.39 -61.03 -28.62
C ALA A 491 74.07 -62.34 -29.06
N GLU A 492 73.69 -63.42 -28.39
CA GLU A 492 74.25 -64.74 -28.66
C GLU A 492 74.10 -65.05 -30.16
N ILE A 493 75.25 -65.27 -30.82
CA ILE A 493 75.27 -65.68 -32.23
C ILE A 493 74.54 -67.01 -32.30
N LYS A 494 73.28 -66.99 -32.76
CA LYS A 494 72.49 -68.20 -33.00
C LYS A 494 73.18 -69.01 -34.09
N LYS A 495 74.02 -69.97 -33.70
CA LYS A 495 74.62 -70.95 -34.60
C LYS A 495 73.48 -71.77 -35.18
N LYS A 496 73.06 -71.44 -36.41
CA LYS A 496 72.16 -72.31 -37.16
C LYS A 496 72.89 -73.64 -37.32
N ARG A 497 72.43 -74.70 -36.63
CA ARG A 497 72.81 -76.07 -36.96
C ARG A 497 72.15 -76.43 -38.29
N GLY A 498 72.77 -75.96 -39.38
CA GLY A 498 72.50 -76.49 -40.71
C GLY A 498 73.10 -77.89 -40.87
N ARG A 499 72.92 -78.47 -42.07
CA ARG A 499 73.59 -79.72 -42.45
C ARG A 499 75.10 -79.62 -42.20
N ARG A 500 75.69 -80.72 -41.70
CA ARG A 500 77.13 -80.87 -41.44
C ARG A 500 77.92 -80.30 -42.63
N LEU A 501 78.82 -79.35 -42.38
CA LEU A 501 79.69 -78.81 -43.41
C LEU A 501 80.50 -79.98 -44.00
N VAL A 502 80.17 -80.40 -45.22
CA VAL A 502 80.94 -81.44 -45.92
C VAL A 502 82.20 -80.78 -46.43
N CYS A 503 83.35 -81.18 -45.87
CA CYS A 503 84.66 -80.74 -46.34
C CYS A 503 84.83 -81.15 -47.81
N ARG A 504 84.69 -80.19 -48.71
CA ARG A 504 85.18 -80.32 -50.09
C ARG A 504 86.70 -80.16 -50.02
N SER A 505 87.42 -80.97 -50.80
CA SER A 505 88.87 -81.10 -50.92
C SER A 505 89.73 -79.98 -50.28
N ARG A 506 90.74 -80.37 -49.49
CA ARG A 506 91.72 -79.46 -48.87
C ARG A 506 92.24 -78.43 -49.87
N PRO A 507 92.17 -77.11 -49.58
CA PRO A 507 92.87 -76.10 -50.36
C PRO A 507 94.38 -76.42 -50.38
N PRO A 508 95.09 -76.15 -51.50
CA PRO A 508 96.53 -76.32 -51.57
C PRO A 508 97.22 -75.57 -50.43
N ALA A 509 98.25 -76.17 -49.82
CA ALA A 509 99.02 -75.57 -48.74
C ALA A 509 99.56 -74.20 -49.18
N LEU A 510 98.97 -73.12 -48.65
CA LEU A 510 99.54 -71.80 -48.76
C LEU A 510 100.82 -71.80 -47.94
N LYS A 511 101.94 -71.85 -48.65
CA LYS A 511 103.28 -71.67 -48.11
C LYS A 511 103.30 -70.40 -47.27
N THR A 512 103.73 -70.53 -46.03
CA THR A 512 104.04 -69.43 -45.13
C THR A 512 105.00 -68.48 -45.85
N LYS A 513 104.51 -67.35 -46.34
CA LYS A 513 105.35 -66.18 -46.56
C LYS A 513 105.29 -65.40 -45.25
N GLU A 514 106.38 -65.46 -44.48
CA GLU A 514 106.68 -64.44 -43.50
C GLU A 514 106.69 -63.09 -44.23
N GLN A 515 105.61 -62.33 -44.08
CA GLN A 515 105.66 -60.90 -44.33
C GLN A 515 105.95 -60.27 -42.98
N SER A 516 107.18 -59.77 -42.91
CA SER A 516 107.82 -58.99 -41.86
C SER A 516 106.85 -58.16 -41.03
N LYS A 517 107.06 -58.16 -39.71
CA LYS A 517 106.58 -57.11 -38.82
C LYS A 517 106.98 -55.76 -39.42
N HIS A 518 106.02 -55.04 -40.01
CA HIS A 518 106.21 -53.62 -40.21
C HIS A 518 106.03 -53.00 -38.83
N GLU A 519 107.15 -52.68 -38.19
CA GLU A 519 107.16 -51.76 -37.07
C GLU A 519 106.44 -50.50 -37.55
N LEU A 520 105.35 -50.15 -36.88
CA LEU A 520 104.69 -48.87 -37.08
C LEU A 520 105.71 -47.79 -36.75
N MET A 521 106.28 -47.18 -37.79
CA MET A 521 107.11 -45.99 -37.62
C MET A 521 106.20 -44.87 -37.14
N ASP A 522 106.59 -44.21 -36.05
CA ASP A 522 105.92 -43.01 -35.56
C ASP A 522 105.83 -41.96 -36.67
N LYS A 523 104.67 -41.32 -36.78
CA LYS A 523 104.40 -40.30 -37.81
C LYS A 523 105.46 -39.20 -37.84
N ASP A 524 106.02 -38.85 -36.69
CA ASP A 524 107.08 -37.84 -36.57
C ASP A 524 108.37 -38.25 -37.29
N ARG A 525 108.67 -39.55 -37.43
CA ARG A 525 109.80 -40.05 -38.24
C ARG A 525 109.51 -40.02 -39.73
N GLU A 526 108.27 -40.23 -40.14
CA GLU A 526 107.84 -40.16 -41.55
C GLU A 526 107.86 -38.71 -42.05
N GLU A 527 107.45 -37.75 -41.20
CA GLU A 527 107.51 -36.31 -41.49
C GLU A 527 108.96 -35.79 -41.57
N HIS A 528 109.88 -36.30 -40.75
CA HIS A 528 111.30 -35.94 -40.84
C HIS A 528 111.98 -36.41 -42.13
N LEU A 529 111.60 -37.58 -42.66
CA LEU A 529 112.12 -38.09 -43.94
C LEU A 529 111.49 -37.38 -45.13
N PHE A 530 110.26 -36.88 -45.01
CA PHE A 530 109.62 -36.13 -46.10
C PHE A 530 110.21 -34.73 -46.31
N PHE A 531 110.80 -34.12 -45.27
CA PHE A 531 111.33 -32.75 -45.36
C PHE A 531 112.85 -32.62 -45.49
N PHE A 532 113.65 -33.67 -45.24
CA PHE A 532 115.12 -33.57 -45.21
C PHE A 532 115.88 -34.67 -45.98
N THR A 533 115.27 -35.24 -47.02
CA THR A 533 116.00 -36.07 -48.01
C THR A 533 115.96 -35.48 -49.41
#